data_AF-A0A6P7T1M9-F1
#
_entry.id   AF-A0A6P7T1M9-F1
#
_cell.length_a   1.000
_cell.length_b   1.000
_cell.length_c   1.000
_cell.angle_alpha   90.00
_cell.angle_beta   90.00
_cell.angle_gamma   90.00
#
_symmetry.space_group_name_H-M   'P 1'
#
loop_
_entity.id
_entity.type
_entity.pdbx_description
1 polymer ?
#
loop_
_entity_poly.entity_id
_entity_poly.type
_entity_poly.pdbx_seq_one_letter_code
_entity_poly.pdbx_strand_id
1 'polypeptide(L)'
;MNEIWIHLYDSEGKVQSKQWKHDNSPPPKKSRDQPSAGKILPVVFWDHRRVVMINFLVKETTINGAYHATVLHKLQDAIEAGRRVMLTKRVHLNQDDGQVHDAGVVQLCCRYEILIHPRYPELALFDFHLFPTMNSFLKGKHFSDDDELVSEVKSWLQTQPADFYRRDFHSCIKRW
;
A
#
# COMPACT_ATOMS: atom_id res chain seq x y z
N MET A 1 -4.08 7.21 2.34
CA MET A 1 -2.94 6.63 3.07
C MET A 1 -3.38 5.26 3.50
N ASN A 2 -2.59 4.24 3.20
CA ASN A 2 -2.81 2.89 3.69
C ASN A 2 -1.48 2.28 4.10
N GLU A 3 -1.55 1.31 5.01
CA GLU A 3 -0.42 0.64 5.61
C GLU A 3 -0.63 -0.87 5.50
N ILE A 4 0.29 -1.58 4.84
CA ILE A 4 0.21 -3.04 4.72
C ILE A 4 1.52 -3.69 5.16
N TRP A 5 1.45 -4.77 5.93
CA TRP A 5 2.65 -5.56 6.26
C TRP A 5 3.01 -6.45 5.08
N ILE A 6 4.26 -6.35 4.63
CA ILE A 6 4.83 -7.19 3.57
C ILE A 6 6.00 -7.98 4.14
N HIS A 7 6.01 -9.29 3.94
CA HIS A 7 7.03 -10.20 4.46
C HIS A 7 8.14 -10.45 3.42
N LEU A 8 9.37 -10.75 3.89
CA LEU A 8 10.47 -11.22 3.03
C LEU A 8 10.16 -12.54 2.32
N TYR A 9 9.24 -13.32 2.87
CA TYR A 9 8.64 -14.46 2.22
C TYR A 9 7.17 -14.60 2.62
N ASP A 10 6.32 -14.71 1.61
CA ASP A 10 4.95 -15.21 1.74
C ASP A 10 4.76 -16.34 0.72
N SER A 11 4.19 -17.45 1.21
CA SER A 11 3.92 -18.64 0.41
C SER A 11 3.01 -18.34 -0.78
N GLU A 12 3.16 -19.12 -1.84
CA GLU A 12 2.30 -19.00 -3.01
C GLU A 12 0.81 -19.08 -2.66
N GLY A 13 0.01 -18.22 -3.28
CA GLY A 13 -1.43 -18.25 -3.12
C GLY A 13 -2.04 -19.56 -3.63
N LYS A 14 -3.28 -19.87 -3.22
CA LYS A 14 -4.00 -21.07 -3.68
C LYS A 14 -4.12 -21.18 -5.20
N VAL A 15 -4.22 -20.03 -5.89
CA VAL A 15 -4.31 -19.95 -7.35
C VAL A 15 -2.96 -20.20 -8.02
N GLN A 16 -1.88 -19.67 -7.45
CA GLN A 16 -0.51 -19.82 -7.96
C GLN A 16 -0.01 -21.26 -7.77
N SER A 17 -0.31 -21.87 -6.63
CA SER A 17 0.04 -23.26 -6.30
C SER A 17 -0.87 -24.31 -6.94
N LYS A 18 -1.53 -24.01 -8.07
CA LYS A 18 -2.33 -24.98 -8.83
C LYS A 18 -1.41 -25.80 -9.72
N GLN A 19 -1.49 -27.13 -9.57
CA GLN A 19 -0.72 -28.08 -10.36
C GLN A 19 -1.66 -28.97 -11.14
N TRP A 20 -1.40 -29.14 -12.45
CA TRP A 20 -2.09 -30.13 -13.27
C TRP A 20 -1.57 -31.52 -12.92
N LYS A 21 -2.47 -32.48 -12.77
CA LYS A 21 -2.12 -33.82 -12.32
C LYS A 21 -3.08 -34.86 -12.88
N HIS A 22 -2.58 -36.09 -13.06
CA HIS A 22 -3.37 -37.22 -13.53
C HIS A 22 -4.28 -37.76 -12.42
N ASP A 23 -5.40 -38.40 -12.78
CA ASP A 23 -6.43 -38.87 -11.83
C ASP A 23 -5.88 -39.80 -10.74
N ASN A 24 -4.85 -40.59 -11.06
CA ASN A 24 -4.25 -41.57 -10.13
C ASN A 24 -3.10 -40.99 -9.29
N SER A 25 -2.84 -39.67 -9.37
CA SER A 25 -1.75 -39.05 -8.61
C SER A 25 -2.16 -38.74 -7.16
N PRO A 26 -1.24 -38.90 -6.18
CA PRO A 26 -1.51 -38.53 -4.81
C PRO A 26 -1.82 -37.03 -4.69
N PRO A 27 -2.59 -36.59 -3.66
CA PRO A 27 -2.84 -35.18 -3.42
C PRO A 27 -1.53 -34.38 -3.30
N PRO A 28 -1.43 -33.18 -3.89
CA PRO A 28 -0.25 -32.34 -3.75
C PRO A 28 -0.01 -32.08 -2.27
N LYS A 29 1.20 -32.39 -1.81
CA LYS A 29 1.61 -32.10 -0.43
C LYS A 29 1.99 -30.63 -0.38
N LYS A 30 1.16 -29.81 0.27
CA LYS A 30 1.49 -28.41 0.55
C LYS A 30 2.09 -28.32 1.94
N SER A 31 3.35 -27.90 2.05
CA SER A 31 3.89 -27.50 3.35
C SER A 31 3.16 -26.23 3.79
N ARG A 32 2.81 -26.17 5.07
CA ARG A 32 2.26 -24.95 5.67
C ARG A 32 3.45 -24.11 6.08
N ASP A 33 3.93 -23.28 5.16
CA ASP A 33 5.05 -22.40 5.45
C ASP A 33 4.56 -21.21 6.30
N GLN A 34 5.37 -20.82 7.29
CA GLN A 34 5.15 -19.59 8.03
C GLN A 34 5.79 -18.42 7.27
N PRO A 35 5.15 -17.24 7.23
CA PRO A 35 5.79 -16.03 6.72
C PRO A 35 7.11 -15.77 7.46
N SER A 36 8.09 -15.22 6.76
CA SER A 36 9.36 -14.83 7.36
C SER A 36 9.17 -13.85 8.53
N ALA A 37 10.05 -13.91 9.53
CA ALA A 37 10.08 -12.95 10.64
C ALA A 37 10.39 -11.51 10.18
N GLY A 38 11.11 -11.35 9.07
CA GLY A 38 11.31 -10.05 8.43
C GLY A 38 10.04 -9.57 7.72
N LYS A 39 9.66 -8.32 8.00
CA LYS A 39 8.54 -7.64 7.38
C LYS A 39 8.78 -6.13 7.36
N ILE A 40 8.28 -5.49 6.31
CA ILE A 40 8.27 -4.04 6.14
C ILE A 40 6.84 -3.52 6.10
N LEU A 41 6.66 -2.23 6.39
CA LEU A 41 5.37 -1.56 6.27
C LEU A 41 5.50 -0.36 5.33
N PRO A 42 5.20 -0.51 4.03
CA PRO A 42 5.08 0.64 3.13
C PRO A 42 3.86 1.49 3.46
N VAL A 43 4.08 2.79 3.41
CA VAL A 43 3.06 3.84 3.34
C VAL A 43 3.10 4.42 1.93
N VAL A 44 2.04 4.17 1.15
CA VAL A 44 1.99 4.57 -0.26
C VAL A 44 0.95 5.68 -0.45
N PHE A 45 1.34 6.71 -1.21
CA PHE A 45 0.44 7.76 -1.70
C PHE A 45 0.47 7.76 -3.22
N TRP A 46 -0.70 7.77 -3.85
CA TRP A 46 -0.86 7.80 -5.31
C TRP A 46 -2.09 8.63 -5.70
N ASP A 47 -2.12 9.04 -6.96
CA ASP A 47 -3.30 9.64 -7.58
C ASP A 47 -3.75 8.82 -8.80
N HIS A 48 -4.75 9.30 -9.53
CA HIS A 48 -5.23 8.66 -10.76
C HIS A 48 -4.18 8.49 -11.88
N ARG A 49 -2.97 9.05 -11.75
CA ARG A 49 -1.92 8.97 -12.77
C ARG A 49 -0.81 8.01 -12.39
N ARG A 50 -0.30 8.11 -11.15
CA ARG A 50 0.81 7.30 -10.64
C ARG A 50 1.01 7.52 -9.15
N VAL A 51 1.92 6.75 -8.58
CA VAL A 51 2.48 6.98 -7.24
C VAL A 51 3.06 8.39 -7.12
N VAL A 52 2.78 9.03 -5.98
CA VAL A 52 3.27 10.35 -5.58
C VAL A 52 4.42 10.19 -4.59
N MET A 53 4.27 9.31 -3.60
CA MET A 53 5.29 9.04 -2.58
C MET A 53 5.19 7.60 -2.09
N ILE A 54 6.34 7.00 -1.80
CA ILE A 54 6.46 5.72 -1.09
C ILE A 54 7.37 5.98 0.10
N ASN A 55 6.89 5.71 1.31
CA ASN A 55 7.69 5.73 2.53
C ASN A 55 7.62 4.35 3.17
N PHE A 56 8.68 3.94 3.89
CA PHE A 56 8.70 2.66 4.60
C PHE A 56 8.89 2.95 6.08
N LEU A 57 8.08 2.32 6.93
CA LEU A 57 8.25 2.41 8.37
C LEU A 57 9.54 1.69 8.76
N VAL A 58 10.39 2.37 9.53
CA VAL A 58 11.58 1.75 10.10
C VAL A 58 11.14 0.71 11.14
N LYS A 59 11.75 -0.47 11.09
CA LYS A 59 11.51 -1.59 12.01
C LYS A 59 11.51 -1.08 13.46
N GLU A 60 10.53 -1.53 14.25
CA GLU A 60 10.34 -1.15 15.67
C GLU A 60 9.83 0.28 15.94
N THR A 61 9.47 1.05 14.91
CA THR A 61 8.81 2.35 15.12
C THR A 61 7.31 2.15 15.33
N THR A 62 6.78 2.65 16.45
CA THR A 62 5.33 2.73 16.66
C THR A 62 4.74 3.85 15.82
N ILE A 63 3.74 3.54 15.01
CA ILE A 63 2.98 4.53 14.25
C ILE A 63 2.22 5.38 15.28
N ASN A 64 2.63 6.63 15.43
CA ASN A 64 2.03 7.60 16.33
C ASN A 64 1.74 8.89 15.56
N GLY A 65 1.05 9.85 16.19
CA GLY A 65 0.70 11.11 15.55
C GLY A 65 1.91 11.92 15.03
N ALA A 66 3.06 11.82 15.70
CA ALA A 66 4.29 12.51 15.28
C ALA A 66 4.87 11.89 14.00
N TYR A 67 5.00 10.56 13.94
CA TYR A 67 5.42 9.87 12.72
C TYR A 67 4.48 10.20 11.56
N HIS A 68 3.17 10.18 11.82
CA HIS A 68 2.18 10.54 10.83
C HIS A 68 2.37 11.96 10.28
N ALA A 69 2.60 12.96 11.14
CA ALA A 69 2.92 14.33 10.71
C ALA A 69 4.19 14.39 9.84
N THR A 70 5.25 13.65 10.19
CA THR A 70 6.48 13.62 9.36
C THR A 70 6.23 13.04 7.97
N VAL A 71 5.40 12.00 7.86
CA VAL A 71 5.04 11.41 6.57
C VAL A 71 4.25 12.40 5.71
N LEU A 72 3.36 13.18 6.31
CA LEU A 72 2.58 14.18 5.58
C LEU A 72 3.42 15.37 5.11
N HIS A 73 4.42 15.80 5.88
CA HIS A 73 5.39 16.79 5.42
C HIS A 73 6.17 16.28 4.20
N LYS A 74 6.67 15.04 4.24
CA LYS A 74 7.32 14.42 3.07
C LYS A 74 6.39 14.34 1.86
N LEU A 75 5.10 14.06 2.07
CA LEU A 75 4.11 14.06 1.00
C LEU A 75 3.97 15.45 0.38
N GLN A 76 3.96 16.51 1.20
CA GLN A 76 3.92 17.88 0.71
C GLN A 76 5.14 18.21 -0.15
N ASP A 77 6.35 17.90 0.32
CA ASP A 77 7.57 18.11 -0.45
C ASP A 77 7.53 17.35 -1.79
N ALA A 78 7.03 16.11 -1.80
CA ALA A 78 6.89 15.31 -3.01
C ALA A 78 5.90 15.90 -4.02
N ILE A 79 4.77 16.45 -3.55
CA ILE A 79 3.79 17.14 -4.40
C ILE A 79 4.39 18.44 -4.95
N GLU A 80 5.09 19.21 -4.12
CA GLU A 80 5.72 20.47 -4.52
C GLU A 80 6.82 20.27 -5.58
N ALA A 81 7.61 19.20 -5.44
CA ALA A 81 8.65 18.84 -6.39
C ALA A 81 8.09 18.30 -7.72
N GLY A 82 7.11 17.39 -7.66
CA GLY A 82 6.71 16.60 -8.82
C GLY A 82 5.39 17.00 -9.48
N ARG A 83 4.55 17.79 -8.79
CA ARG A 83 3.14 18.02 -9.16
C ARG A 83 2.64 19.42 -8.85
N ARG A 84 3.39 20.45 -9.27
CA ARG A 84 3.04 21.88 -9.10
C ARG A 84 1.61 22.26 -9.50
N VAL A 85 1.02 21.57 -10.48
CA VAL A 85 -0.38 21.79 -10.91
C VAL A 85 -1.40 21.40 -9.83
N MET A 86 -1.05 20.50 -8.91
CA MET A 86 -1.90 20.13 -7.78
C MET A 86 -1.90 21.18 -6.66
N LEU A 87 -0.87 22.04 -6.59
CA LEU A 87 -0.78 23.11 -5.59
C LEU A 87 -1.77 24.25 -5.83
N THR A 88 -2.28 24.40 -7.06
CA THR A 88 -3.29 25.42 -7.40
C THR A 88 -4.72 24.93 -7.23
N LYS A 89 -4.90 23.65 -6.86
CA LYS A 89 -6.21 23.01 -6.67
C LYS A 89 -6.33 22.55 -5.22
N ARG A 90 -7.55 22.44 -4.72
CA ARG A 90 -7.80 21.80 -3.41
C ARG A 90 -7.42 20.33 -3.51
N VAL A 91 -6.42 19.93 -2.73
CA VAL A 91 -5.98 18.54 -2.62
C VAL A 91 -6.75 17.90 -1.48
N HIS A 92 -7.48 16.84 -1.82
CA HIS A 92 -8.20 16.04 -0.84
C HIS A 92 -7.37 14.81 -0.50
N LEU A 93 -7.11 14.61 0.79
CA LEU A 93 -6.36 13.47 1.26
C LEU A 93 -7.31 12.42 1.83
N ASN A 94 -7.39 11.28 1.16
CA ASN A 94 -8.10 10.12 1.69
C ASN A 94 -7.16 9.27 2.55
N GLN A 95 -7.55 8.93 3.77
CA GLN A 95 -6.81 8.07 4.70
C GLN A 95 -7.76 7.01 5.26
N ASP A 96 -7.27 5.78 5.46
CA ASP A 96 -8.05 4.75 6.15
C ASP A 96 -8.17 5.07 7.65
N ASP A 97 -9.26 4.67 8.29
CA ASP A 97 -9.59 5.00 9.69
C ASP A 97 -8.79 4.10 10.67
N GLY A 98 -7.48 4.30 10.71
CA GLY A 98 -6.61 3.83 11.78
C GLY A 98 -6.76 4.74 13.01
N GLN A 99 -6.96 4.16 14.19
CA GLN A 99 -7.17 4.82 15.50
C GLN A 99 -6.08 5.86 15.91
N VAL A 100 -5.01 5.99 15.12
CA VAL A 100 -3.84 6.85 15.33
C VAL A 100 -3.96 8.20 14.60
N HIS A 101 -4.91 8.34 13.67
CA HIS A 101 -5.13 9.60 12.95
C HIS A 101 -5.95 10.57 13.81
N ASP A 102 -5.29 11.20 14.80
CA ASP A 102 -5.86 12.38 15.42
C ASP A 102 -5.98 13.47 14.34
N ALA A 103 -7.19 13.64 13.80
CA ALA A 103 -7.50 14.58 12.73
C ALA A 103 -7.05 16.00 13.08
N GLY A 104 -6.98 16.37 14.37
CA GLY A 104 -6.49 17.66 14.84
C GLY A 104 -5.02 17.90 14.48
N VAL A 105 -4.14 16.92 14.70
CA VAL A 105 -2.70 17.06 14.39
C VAL A 105 -2.46 17.13 12.89
N VAL A 106 -3.21 16.36 12.11
CA VAL A 106 -3.12 16.29 10.64
C VAL A 106 -3.59 17.59 10.00
N GLN A 107 -4.70 18.15 10.49
CA GLN A 107 -5.33 19.33 9.93
C GLN A 107 -4.56 20.62 10.26
N LEU A 108 -3.84 20.67 11.39
CA LEU A 108 -2.94 21.79 11.70
C LEU A 108 -1.63 21.77 10.90
N CYS A 109 -1.10 20.58 10.57
CA CYS A 109 0.22 20.48 9.92
C CYS A 109 0.17 20.64 8.40
N CYS A 110 -1.01 20.56 7.76
CA CYS A 110 -1.10 20.40 6.31
C CYS A 110 -2.22 21.23 5.68
N ARG A 111 -2.00 21.70 4.43
CA ARG A 111 -2.99 22.46 3.64
C ARG A 111 -4.07 21.57 2.98
N TYR A 112 -4.29 20.36 3.47
CA TYR A 112 -5.13 19.35 2.82
C TYR A 112 -6.50 19.27 3.49
N GLU A 113 -7.53 19.09 2.67
CA GLU A 113 -8.85 18.68 3.18
C GLU A 113 -8.81 17.16 3.38
N ILE A 114 -8.83 16.73 4.64
CA ILE A 114 -8.92 15.31 4.97
C ILE A 114 -10.33 14.84 4.63
N LEU A 115 -10.43 13.84 3.76
CA LEU A 115 -11.68 13.17 3.53
C LEU A 115 -11.89 12.17 4.67
N ILE A 116 -12.86 12.46 5.53
CA ILE A 116 -13.19 11.59 6.66
C ILE A 116 -13.95 10.37 6.13
N HIS A 117 -13.38 9.20 6.35
CA HIS A 117 -13.99 7.94 5.95
C HIS A 117 -14.98 7.46 7.03
N PRO A 118 -16.17 6.95 6.67
CA PRO A 118 -17.07 6.32 7.64
C PRO A 118 -16.43 5.04 8.21
N ARG A 119 -16.67 4.76 9.50
CA ARG A 119 -16.01 3.72 10.34
C ARG A 119 -16.28 2.25 9.94
N TYR A 120 -16.53 1.95 8.67
CA TYR A 120 -16.87 0.62 8.20
C TYR A 120 -15.70 0.00 7.41
N PRO A 121 -15.21 -1.20 7.80
CA PRO A 121 -14.09 -1.88 7.14
C PRO A 121 -14.37 -2.31 5.69
N GLU A 122 -15.65 -2.33 5.30
CA GLU A 122 -16.14 -2.79 3.98
C GLU A 122 -15.80 -1.80 2.85
N LEU A 123 -15.34 -0.62 3.24
CA LEU A 123 -15.04 0.51 2.37
C LEU A 123 -13.55 0.88 2.39
N ALA A 124 -12.66 0.08 3.00
CA ALA A 124 -11.21 0.29 2.91
C ALA A 124 -10.78 0.36 1.43
N LEU A 125 -10.73 1.59 0.89
CA LEU A 125 -10.77 1.85 -0.55
C LEU A 125 -9.55 1.27 -1.28
N PHE A 126 -8.53 0.91 -0.52
CA PHE A 126 -7.23 0.48 -0.97
C PHE A 126 -7.11 -1.05 -1.11
N ASP A 127 -8.05 -1.81 -0.56
CA ASP A 127 -8.04 -3.28 -0.56
C ASP A 127 -8.60 -3.93 -1.83
N PHE A 128 -8.92 -3.14 -2.87
CA PHE A 128 -9.62 -3.65 -4.06
C PHE A 128 -8.74 -3.87 -5.28
N HIS A 129 -7.69 -3.08 -5.51
CA HIS A 129 -6.88 -3.23 -6.71
C HIS A 129 -5.37 -3.09 -6.45
N LEU A 130 -4.88 -1.96 -5.92
CA LEU A 130 -3.43 -1.76 -5.71
C LEU A 130 -2.79 -2.85 -4.84
N PHE A 131 -3.22 -2.98 -3.59
CA PHE A 131 -2.60 -3.89 -2.62
C PHE A 131 -2.83 -5.37 -2.95
N PRO A 132 -4.04 -5.82 -3.35
CA PRO A 132 -4.23 -7.20 -3.78
C PRO A 132 -3.35 -7.59 -4.96
N THR A 133 -3.20 -6.71 -5.96
CA THR A 133 -2.37 -6.99 -7.15
C THR A 133 -0.90 -7.04 -6.76
N MET A 134 -0.44 -6.12 -5.92
CA MET A 134 0.94 -6.11 -5.40
C MET A 134 1.24 -7.38 -4.60
N ASN A 135 0.36 -7.75 -3.66
CA ASN A 135 0.50 -8.97 -2.87
C ASN A 135 0.55 -10.21 -3.77
N SER A 136 -0.29 -10.27 -4.80
CA SER A 136 -0.24 -11.37 -5.77
C SER A 136 1.10 -11.43 -6.52
N PHE A 137 1.71 -10.28 -6.82
CA PHE A 137 3.01 -10.20 -7.48
C PHE A 137 4.18 -10.62 -6.56
N LEU A 138 4.08 -10.33 -5.25
CA LEU A 138 5.12 -10.63 -4.27
C LEU A 138 5.08 -12.08 -3.77
N LYS A 139 3.91 -12.73 -3.81
CA LYS A 139 3.76 -14.13 -3.37
C LYS A 139 4.68 -15.10 -4.12
N GLY A 140 5.26 -16.01 -3.37
CA GLY A 140 6.21 -17.01 -3.87
C GLY A 140 7.62 -16.47 -4.14
N LYS A 141 7.85 -15.17 -4.00
CA LYS A 141 9.20 -14.59 -4.05
C LYS A 141 9.86 -14.69 -2.68
N HIS A 142 11.16 -14.98 -2.70
CA HIS A 142 12.02 -14.93 -1.53
C HIS A 142 12.94 -13.72 -1.66
N PHE A 143 12.96 -12.90 -0.62
CA PHE A 143 13.89 -11.78 -0.49
C PHE A 143 14.91 -12.10 0.60
N SER A 144 16.16 -11.75 0.33
CA SER A 144 17.30 -12.00 1.22
C SER A 144 17.29 -11.05 2.42
N ASP A 145 16.85 -9.81 2.21
CA ASP A 145 16.80 -8.75 3.21
C ASP A 145 15.71 -7.70 2.92
N ASP A 146 15.52 -6.78 3.87
CA ASP A 146 14.50 -5.73 3.80
C ASP A 146 14.77 -4.75 2.63
N ASP A 147 16.03 -4.54 2.22
CA ASP A 147 16.39 -3.61 1.14
C ASP A 147 16.03 -4.18 -0.24
N GLU A 148 16.25 -5.48 -0.45
CA GLU A 148 15.83 -6.19 -1.66
C GLU A 148 14.31 -6.11 -1.84
N LEU A 149 13.56 -6.37 -0.77
CA LEU A 149 12.11 -6.26 -0.77
C LEU A 149 11.64 -4.82 -1.02
N VAL A 150 12.27 -3.83 -0.37
CA VAL A 150 11.96 -2.40 -0.58
C VAL A 150 12.19 -2.00 -2.03
N SER A 151 13.29 -2.45 -2.64
CA SER A 151 13.62 -2.19 -4.04
C SER A 151 12.59 -2.78 -4.98
N GLU A 152 12.20 -4.04 -4.77
CA GLU A 152 11.21 -4.73 -5.59
C GLU A 152 9.83 -4.05 -5.50
N VAL A 153 9.40 -3.69 -4.28
CA VAL A 153 8.13 -2.96 -4.08
C VAL A 153 8.15 -1.60 -4.78
N LYS A 154 9.24 -0.84 -4.65
CA LYS A 154 9.39 0.46 -5.35
C LYS A 154 9.35 0.28 -6.86
N SER A 155 10.09 -0.67 -7.39
CA SER A 155 10.15 -0.99 -8.82
C SER A 155 8.78 -1.38 -9.37
N TRP A 156 8.08 -2.29 -8.69
CA TRP A 156 6.74 -2.71 -9.10
C TRP A 156 5.76 -1.54 -9.11
N LEU A 157 5.75 -0.72 -8.06
CA LEU A 157 4.90 0.47 -8.00
C LEU A 157 5.24 1.47 -9.12
N GLN A 158 6.51 1.69 -9.45
CA GLN A 158 6.87 2.64 -10.49
C GLN A 158 6.60 2.15 -11.92
N THR A 159 6.52 0.83 -12.13
CA THR A 159 6.32 0.21 -13.44
C THR A 159 4.85 0.04 -13.82
N GLN A 160 3.90 0.26 -12.89
CA GLN A 160 2.48 0.15 -13.22
C GLN A 160 2.03 1.26 -14.18
N PRO A 161 1.22 0.96 -15.21
CA PRO A 161 0.75 1.94 -16.17
C PRO A 161 -0.24 2.93 -15.54
N ALA A 162 -0.37 4.13 -16.11
CA ALA A 162 -1.28 5.14 -15.55
C ALA A 162 -2.75 4.65 -15.44
N ASP A 163 -3.20 3.82 -16.39
CA ASP A 163 -4.55 3.24 -16.35
C ASP A 163 -4.78 2.28 -15.18
N PHE A 164 -3.73 1.68 -14.63
CA PHE A 164 -3.82 0.88 -13.42
C PHE A 164 -4.26 1.76 -12.24
N TYR A 165 -3.55 2.87 -12.01
CA TYR A 165 -3.89 3.84 -10.96
C TYR A 165 -5.22 4.54 -11.19
N ARG A 166 -5.53 4.85 -12.45
CA ARG A 166 -6.81 5.46 -12.82
C ARG A 166 -7.98 4.55 -12.46
N ARG A 167 -7.87 3.24 -12.76
CA ARG A 167 -8.93 2.27 -12.44
C ARG A 167 -9.10 2.08 -10.95
N ASP A 168 -8.00 1.98 -10.21
CA ASP A 168 -8.01 1.93 -8.74
C ASP A 168 -8.71 3.18 -8.17
N PHE A 169 -8.25 4.38 -8.53
CA PHE A 169 -8.82 5.64 -8.06
C PHE A 169 -10.31 5.82 -8.35
N HIS A 170 -10.78 5.48 -9.56
CA HIS A 170 -12.22 5.54 -9.87
C HIS A 170 -13.03 4.46 -9.14
N SER A 171 -12.43 3.30 -8.91
CA SER A 171 -13.04 2.23 -8.13
C SER A 171 -13.22 2.64 -6.67
N CYS A 172 -12.32 3.48 -6.15
CA CYS A 172 -12.48 4.10 -4.84
C CYS A 172 -13.65 5.09 -4.83
N ILE A 173 -13.71 6.01 -5.80
CA ILE A 173 -14.77 7.02 -5.90
C ILE A 173 -16.16 6.39 -6.02
N LYS A 174 -16.33 5.35 -6.83
CA LYS A 174 -17.65 4.70 -7.04
C LYS A 174 -18.23 4.05 -5.79
N ARG A 175 -17.40 3.77 -4.78
CA ARG A 175 -17.80 3.11 -3.54
C ARG A 175 -18.09 4.10 -2.42
N TRP A 176 -17.74 5.37 -2.62
CA TRP A 176 -18.19 6.49 -1.80
C TRP A 176 -19.52 7.03 -2.28
#